data_AF-A0A962WM77-F1
#
_entry.id   AF-A0A962WM77-F1
#
_cell.length_a   1.000
_cell.length_b   1.000
_cell.length_c   1.000
_cell.angle_alpha   90.00
_cell.angle_beta   90.00
_cell.angle_gamma   90.00
#
_symmetry.space_group_name_H-M   'P 1'
#
loop_
_entity.id
_entity.type
_entity.pdbx_description
1 polymer ?
#
loop_
_entity_poly.entity_id
_entity_poly.type
_entity_poly.pdbx_seq_one_letter_code
_entity_poly.pdbx_strand_id
1 'polypeptide(L)'
;LGADWREQWCFKGLSIGGEGLSGSSPGSSDWSETVCDDRTPASSDPPVYLPWPRIPVPEAGDQLQAQYARSDDIGVVLLSEPMDSTQSSCLPEPPPIACDLQFPPSSSGLGRCVGEIGHPPQPTYAQCALCSVIQQHANVPLRFVAYRQSRAGPSEAPGDFYQISPLLDAPWCDLEVNAFGSVTRLNDPWFSLVNVATGNEWPGYRLLFTDRFPFRDDRQLRYKFVLFDERGEIAGHRLSNWITPQ
;
A
#
# COMPACT_ATOMS: atom_id res chain seq x y z
N LEU A 1 55.75 -31.69 1.50
CA LEU A 1 54.75 -31.99 0.46
C LEU A 1 53.71 -30.88 0.52
N GLY A 2 53.94 -29.79 -0.21
CA GLY A 2 53.04 -28.65 -0.24
C GLY A 2 51.97 -28.91 -1.29
N ALA A 3 50.71 -29.00 -0.86
CA ALA A 3 49.59 -28.98 -1.79
C ALA A 3 49.34 -27.53 -2.19
N ASP A 4 49.72 -27.16 -3.41
CA ASP A 4 49.28 -25.91 -4.06
C ASP A 4 47.87 -26.17 -4.61
N TRP A 5 46.86 -26.02 -3.75
CA TRP A 5 45.46 -26.07 -4.16
C TRP A 5 45.09 -24.69 -4.70
N ARG A 6 45.39 -24.44 -5.97
CA ARG A 6 44.82 -23.29 -6.66
C ARG A 6 43.34 -23.55 -6.88
N GLU A 7 42.53 -23.05 -5.96
CA GLU A 7 41.07 -23.02 -6.14
C GLU A 7 40.75 -22.02 -7.26
N GLN A 8 40.27 -22.52 -8.39
CA GLN A 8 39.77 -21.72 -9.50
C GLN A 8 38.24 -21.68 -9.44
N TRP A 9 37.66 -20.51 -9.72
CA TRP A 9 36.22 -20.33 -9.82
C TRP A 9 35.85 -19.93 -11.23
N CYS A 10 34.76 -20.49 -11.75
CA CYS A 10 34.24 -20.17 -13.08
C CYS A 10 32.79 -19.74 -12.98
N PHE A 11 32.42 -18.68 -13.70
CA PHE A 11 31.06 -18.15 -13.78
C PHE A 11 30.55 -18.21 -15.22
N LYS A 12 29.25 -18.48 -15.35
CA LYS A 12 28.46 -18.26 -16.56
C LYS A 12 27.17 -17.56 -16.17
N GLY A 13 26.78 -16.56 -16.96
CA GLY A 13 25.49 -15.89 -16.81
C GLY A 13 24.50 -16.43 -17.84
N LEU A 14 23.22 -16.41 -17.48
CA LEU A 14 22.12 -16.50 -18.44
C LEU A 14 21.04 -15.51 -18.00
N SER A 15 20.38 -14.88 -18.97
CA SER A 15 19.24 -14.00 -18.68
C SER A 15 17.95 -14.81 -18.81
N ILE A 16 17.11 -14.76 -17.78
CA ILE A 16 15.78 -15.35 -17.78
C ILE A 16 14.78 -14.20 -17.83
N GLY A 17 14.02 -14.11 -18.92
CA GLY A 17 12.83 -13.26 -18.98
C GLY A 17 11.72 -13.88 -18.16
N GLY A 18 10.99 -13.06 -17.39
CA GLY A 18 9.76 -13.51 -16.73
C GLY A 18 8.71 -13.95 -17.74
N GLU A 19 7.72 -14.74 -17.30
CA GLU A 19 6.58 -15.09 -18.14
C GLU A 19 5.90 -13.82 -18.66
N GLY A 20 5.87 -13.67 -19.98
CA GLY A 20 5.09 -12.61 -20.62
C GLY A 20 3.60 -12.85 -20.40
N LEU A 21 2.82 -11.77 -20.32
CA LEU A 21 1.35 -11.77 -20.16
C LEU A 21 0.57 -12.57 -21.23
N SER A 22 1.23 -13.13 -22.24
CA SER A 22 0.66 -13.84 -23.39
C SER A 22 0.83 -15.36 -23.35
N GLY A 23 1.26 -15.94 -22.22
CA GLY A 23 1.39 -17.40 -22.08
C GLY A 23 2.53 -18.02 -22.89
N SER A 24 3.44 -17.19 -23.42
CA SER A 24 4.72 -17.64 -23.96
C SER A 24 5.63 -18.10 -22.81
N SER A 25 6.23 -19.28 -22.96
CA SER A 25 7.23 -19.78 -22.01
C SER A 25 8.31 -18.72 -21.74
N PRO A 26 8.82 -18.61 -20.50
CA PRO A 26 9.81 -17.61 -20.15
C PRO A 26 11.04 -17.79 -21.06
N GLY A 27 11.35 -16.76 -21.84
CA GLY A 27 12.48 -16.78 -22.76
C GLY A 27 13.78 -16.74 -21.97
N SER A 28 14.69 -17.68 -22.22
CA SER A 28 16.06 -17.61 -21.72
C SER A 28 17.03 -17.25 -22.84
N SER A 29 18.06 -16.47 -22.53
CA SER A 29 19.21 -16.36 -23.42
C SER A 29 20.02 -17.66 -23.44
N ASP A 30 20.92 -17.79 -24.42
CA ASP A 30 22.02 -18.74 -24.30
C ASP A 30 22.92 -18.36 -23.11
N TRP A 31 23.66 -19.34 -22.62
CA TRP A 31 24.69 -19.11 -21.60
C TRP A 31 25.79 -18.21 -22.17
N SER A 32 26.30 -17.30 -21.33
CA SER A 32 27.50 -16.54 -21.64
C SER A 32 28.72 -17.46 -21.78
N GLU A 33 29.78 -16.91 -22.38
CA GLU A 33 31.11 -17.50 -22.28
C GLU A 33 31.50 -17.73 -20.82
N THR A 34 32.28 -18.80 -20.58
CA THR A 34 32.80 -19.11 -19.24
C THR A 34 33.87 -18.09 -18.88
N VAL A 35 33.74 -17.44 -17.72
CA VAL A 35 34.80 -16.60 -17.16
C VAL A 35 35.35 -17.30 -15.94
N CYS A 36 36.61 -17.73 -16.01
CA CYS A 36 37.30 -18.37 -14.90
C CYS A 36 38.37 -17.44 -14.33
N ASP A 37 38.53 -17.46 -13.01
CA ASP A 37 39.59 -16.74 -12.32
C ASP A 37 40.11 -17.56 -11.13
N ASP A 38 41.37 -17.34 -10.76
CA ASP A 38 41.96 -18.00 -9.61
C ASP A 38 41.54 -17.26 -8.33
N ARG A 39 41.17 -18.01 -7.29
CA ARG A 39 40.81 -17.43 -5.99
C ARG A 39 42.01 -16.63 -5.48
N THR A 40 41.79 -15.34 -5.25
CA THR A 40 42.83 -14.47 -4.71
C THR A 40 43.28 -15.04 -3.36
N PRO A 41 44.59 -15.27 -3.14
CA PRO A 41 45.09 -15.85 -1.89
C PRO A 41 44.58 -15.05 -0.69
N ALA A 42 44.31 -15.69 0.45
CA ALA A 42 43.82 -14.97 1.64
C ALA A 42 44.77 -13.85 2.13
N SER A 43 46.03 -13.84 1.66
CA SER A 43 47.05 -12.83 1.95
C SER A 43 47.13 -11.67 0.95
N SER A 44 46.35 -11.67 -0.14
CA SER A 44 46.32 -10.56 -1.10
C SER A 44 45.30 -9.50 -0.68
N ASP A 45 45.57 -8.25 -1.04
CA ASP A 45 44.59 -7.18 -0.91
C ASP A 45 43.27 -7.57 -1.60
N PRO A 46 42.10 -7.37 -0.95
CA PRO A 46 40.82 -7.66 -1.56
C PRO A 46 40.65 -6.83 -2.83
N PRO A 47 39.98 -7.36 -3.87
CA PRO A 47 39.72 -6.59 -5.07
C PRO A 47 38.96 -5.31 -4.71
N VAL A 48 39.34 -4.21 -5.35
CA VAL A 48 38.60 -2.94 -5.24
C VAL A 48 37.28 -3.15 -5.96
N TYR A 49 36.24 -3.51 -5.20
CA TYR A 49 34.88 -3.58 -5.74
C TYR A 49 34.50 -2.20 -6.26
N LEU A 50 33.94 -2.17 -7.47
CA LEU A 50 33.26 -0.97 -7.93
C LEU A 50 32.19 -0.61 -6.89
N PRO A 51 32.07 0.68 -6.51
CA PRO A 51 31.01 1.07 -5.61
C PRO A 51 29.68 0.64 -6.23
N TRP A 52 28.82 0.04 -5.41
CA TRP A 52 27.45 -0.21 -5.82
C TRP A 52 26.88 1.07 -6.44
N PRO A 53 26.19 0.98 -7.59
CA PRO A 53 25.57 2.14 -8.18
C PRO A 53 24.73 2.85 -7.13
N ARG A 54 24.86 4.17 -7.03
CA ARG A 54 23.99 4.95 -6.14
C ARG A 54 22.58 4.80 -6.63
N ILE A 55 21.76 4.04 -5.90
CA ILE A 55 20.33 3.95 -6.16
C ILE A 55 19.74 5.31 -5.78
N PRO A 56 19.12 6.04 -6.72
CA PRO A 56 18.50 7.32 -6.40
C PRO A 56 17.43 7.11 -5.33
N VAL A 57 17.42 7.99 -4.33
CA VAL A 57 16.39 7.96 -3.29
C VAL A 57 15.10 8.51 -3.91
N PRO A 58 14.00 7.74 -3.95
CA PRO A 58 12.74 8.23 -4.50
C PRO A 58 12.26 9.45 -3.72
N GLU A 59 11.69 10.43 -4.42
CA GLU A 59 11.19 11.66 -3.81
C GLU A 59 10.07 11.37 -2.80
N ALA A 60 10.03 12.16 -1.73
CA ALA A 60 8.92 12.17 -0.79
C ALA A 60 7.78 13.01 -1.38
N GLY A 61 6.62 12.40 -1.55
CA GLY A 61 5.40 13.10 -1.94
C GLY A 61 4.67 13.73 -0.75
N ASP A 62 3.46 14.22 -1.01
CA ASP A 62 2.60 14.85 -0.01
C ASP A 62 2.30 13.96 1.19
N GLN A 63 2.05 14.60 2.33
CA GLN A 63 1.72 13.90 3.57
C GLN A 63 0.37 13.18 3.46
N LEU A 64 0.31 11.91 3.84
CA LEU A 64 -0.93 11.15 3.96
C LEU A 64 -1.70 11.57 5.22
N GLN A 65 -3.03 11.59 5.13
CA GLN A 65 -3.89 11.82 6.29
C GLN A 65 -4.26 10.48 6.92
N ALA A 66 -3.61 10.15 8.04
CA ALA A 66 -3.94 8.98 8.84
C ALA A 66 -4.82 9.37 10.02
N GLN A 67 -5.76 8.48 10.35
CA GLN A 67 -6.71 8.66 11.44
C GLN A 67 -6.96 7.33 12.15
N TYR A 68 -7.51 7.42 13.36
CA TYR A 68 -7.93 6.26 14.13
C TYR A 68 -9.45 6.15 14.10
N ALA A 69 -9.98 5.00 13.67
CA ALA A 69 -11.40 4.71 13.73
C ALA A 69 -11.73 4.14 15.12
N ARG A 70 -12.23 5.01 16.02
CA ARG A 70 -12.42 4.69 17.45
C ARG A 70 -13.38 3.53 17.73
N SER A 71 -14.33 3.26 16.85
CA SER A 71 -15.28 2.15 17.01
C SER A 71 -14.61 0.79 17.00
N ASP A 72 -13.50 0.66 16.28
CA ASP A 72 -12.88 -0.62 15.93
C ASP A 72 -11.44 -0.74 16.39
N ASP A 73 -10.92 0.30 17.03
CA ASP A 73 -9.53 0.36 17.43
C ASP A 73 -8.60 0.04 16.23
N ILE A 74 -8.81 0.73 15.10
CA ILE A 74 -8.09 0.45 13.86
C ILE A 74 -7.56 1.74 13.22
N GLY A 75 -6.32 1.67 12.73
CA GLY A 75 -5.72 2.75 11.97
C GLY A 75 -6.18 2.74 10.53
N VAL A 76 -6.52 3.92 10.00
CA VAL A 76 -6.93 4.09 8.61
C VAL A 76 -6.20 5.26 7.97
N VAL A 77 -6.05 5.23 6.65
CA VAL A 77 -5.46 6.31 5.86
C VAL A 77 -6.47 6.75 4.81
N LEU A 78 -6.74 8.04 4.75
CA LEU A 78 -7.65 8.64 3.78
C LEU A 78 -6.98 8.73 2.40
N LEU A 79 -7.62 8.17 1.38
CA LEU A 79 -7.07 8.05 0.02
C LEU A 79 -7.84 8.83 -1.04
N SER A 80 -8.94 9.48 -0.68
CA SER A 80 -9.73 10.24 -1.63
C SER A 80 -10.29 11.51 -1.02
N GLU A 81 -10.56 12.47 -1.91
CA GLU A 81 -11.47 13.57 -1.60
C GLU A 81 -12.91 13.06 -1.45
N PRO A 82 -13.86 13.86 -0.90
CA PRO A 82 -15.25 13.46 -0.89
C PRO A 82 -15.72 13.22 -2.33
N MET A 83 -16.23 12.03 -2.58
CA MET A 83 -16.96 11.72 -3.80
C MET A 83 -18.34 12.38 -3.70
N ASP A 84 -18.69 13.14 -4.72
CA ASP A 84 -19.94 13.89 -4.78
C ASP A 84 -21.13 12.90 -4.85
N SER A 85 -21.89 12.84 -3.76
CA SER A 85 -23.08 12.00 -3.64
C SER A 85 -24.25 12.50 -4.48
N THR A 86 -24.19 13.72 -5.03
CA THR A 86 -25.25 14.28 -5.88
C THR A 86 -25.23 13.74 -7.31
N GLN A 87 -24.16 13.06 -7.73
CA GLN A 87 -24.17 12.22 -8.92
C GLN A 87 -24.94 10.92 -8.61
N SER A 88 -26.26 11.05 -8.61
CA SER A 88 -27.26 10.08 -8.16
C SER A 88 -27.18 8.67 -8.75
N SER A 89 -26.37 8.45 -9.80
CA SER A 89 -26.21 7.14 -10.43
C SER A 89 -25.29 6.18 -9.66
N CYS A 90 -24.50 6.66 -8.68
CA CYS A 90 -23.50 5.82 -8.01
C CYS A 90 -23.62 5.83 -6.48
N LEU A 91 -24.87 5.81 -5.98
CA LEU A 91 -25.10 5.70 -4.55
C LEU A 91 -24.91 4.26 -4.08
N PRO A 92 -24.03 4.03 -3.09
CA PRO A 92 -23.85 2.71 -2.51
C PRO A 92 -25.04 2.28 -1.62
N GLU A 93 -25.47 1.03 -1.77
CA GLU A 93 -26.51 0.35 -0.99
C GLU A 93 -25.95 -0.97 -0.39
N PRO A 94 -26.13 -1.26 0.91
CA PRO A 94 -26.61 -0.34 1.92
C PRO A 94 -25.68 0.88 2.04
N PRO A 95 -26.16 2.01 2.59
CA PRO A 95 -25.31 3.17 2.79
C PRO A 95 -24.07 2.76 3.60
N PRO A 96 -22.86 3.11 3.13
CA PRO A 96 -21.62 2.87 3.84
C PRO A 96 -21.65 3.41 5.27
N ILE A 97 -20.75 2.87 6.09
CA ILE A 97 -20.56 3.29 7.48
C ILE A 97 -20.43 4.81 7.54
N ALA A 98 -21.31 5.45 8.30
CA ALA A 98 -21.28 6.88 8.51
C ALA A 98 -20.30 7.19 9.66
N CYS A 99 -19.29 8.00 9.38
CA CYS A 99 -18.32 8.48 10.36
C CYS A 99 -18.44 9.99 10.51
N ASP A 100 -18.49 10.44 11.76
CA ASP A 100 -18.35 11.86 12.08
C ASP A 100 -16.86 12.20 12.12
N LEU A 101 -16.39 13.21 11.39
CA LEU A 101 -15.08 13.79 11.69
C LEU A 101 -15.27 14.80 12.82
N GLN A 102 -15.02 14.36 14.06
CA GLN A 102 -15.12 15.23 15.22
C GLN A 102 -14.20 16.45 15.08
N PHE A 103 -14.81 17.60 14.85
CA PHE A 103 -14.22 18.92 15.10
C PHE A 103 -14.27 19.16 16.63
N PRO A 104 -13.18 19.60 17.28
CA PRO A 104 -12.13 20.45 16.73
C PRO A 104 -10.87 19.69 16.22
N PRO A 105 -10.08 20.31 15.33
CA PRO A 105 -8.85 19.74 14.73
C PRO A 105 -7.73 19.44 15.73
N SER A 106 -7.95 19.66 17.03
CA SER A 106 -6.97 19.35 18.08
C SER A 106 -6.94 17.87 18.46
N SER A 107 -7.97 17.08 18.14
CA SER A 107 -7.94 15.62 18.28
C SER A 107 -7.82 14.98 16.91
N SER A 108 -6.61 14.56 16.55
CA SER A 108 -6.31 13.81 15.33
C SER A 108 -6.99 12.43 15.37
N GLY A 109 -8.18 12.30 14.78
CA GLY A 109 -8.86 11.02 14.62
C GLY A 109 -10.20 11.13 13.91
N LEU A 110 -10.64 10.03 13.29
CA LEU A 110 -12.03 9.89 12.88
C LEU A 110 -12.84 9.88 14.17
N GLY A 111 -13.95 10.60 14.19
CA GLY A 111 -14.90 10.48 15.28
C GLY A 111 -15.55 9.10 15.28
N ARG A 112 -16.60 8.96 16.08
CA ARG A 112 -17.30 7.68 16.21
C ARG A 112 -17.99 7.35 14.89
N CYS A 113 -17.69 6.17 14.34
CA CYS A 113 -18.42 5.61 13.21
C CYS A 113 -19.66 4.86 13.70
N VAL A 114 -20.76 4.97 12.97
CA VAL A 114 -21.99 4.20 13.19
C VAL A 114 -21.84 2.88 12.42
N GLY A 115 -21.05 1.97 12.99
CA GLY A 115 -20.71 0.68 12.39
C GLY A 115 -19.27 0.25 12.72
N GLU A 116 -18.93 -0.97 12.34
CA GLU A 116 -17.60 -1.58 12.54
C GLU A 116 -16.80 -1.58 11.23
N ILE A 117 -15.73 -0.80 11.15
CA ILE A 117 -14.75 -0.77 10.05
C ILE A 117 -13.80 -1.98 10.12
N GLY A 118 -13.50 -2.47 11.33
CA GLY A 118 -12.49 -3.51 11.57
C GLY A 118 -12.97 -4.93 11.25
N HIS A 119 -14.29 -5.14 11.25
CA HIS A 119 -14.89 -6.41 10.85
C HIS A 119 -14.70 -6.64 9.34
N PRO A 120 -14.81 -7.89 8.83
CA PRO A 120 -14.79 -8.12 7.39
C PRO A 120 -15.80 -7.16 6.75
N PRO A 121 -15.37 -6.34 5.77
CA PRO A 121 -16.18 -5.23 5.32
C PRO A 121 -17.46 -5.83 4.74
N GLN A 122 -18.61 -5.33 5.21
CA GLN A 122 -19.85 -5.68 4.55
C GLN A 122 -19.73 -5.20 3.10
N PRO A 123 -20.01 -6.08 2.12
CA PRO A 123 -19.86 -5.70 0.72
C PRO A 123 -20.71 -4.47 0.43
N THR A 124 -20.10 -3.48 -0.22
CA THR A 124 -20.78 -2.25 -0.62
C THR A 124 -21.21 -2.38 -2.06
N TYR A 125 -22.52 -2.32 -2.35
CA TYR A 125 -23.05 -2.46 -3.69
C TYR A 125 -23.37 -1.09 -4.28
N ALA A 126 -23.22 -0.89 -5.58
CA ALA A 126 -23.70 0.31 -6.25
C ALA A 126 -24.12 -0.01 -7.69
N GLN A 127 -25.14 0.70 -8.19
CA GLN A 127 -25.67 0.54 -9.56
C GLN A 127 -24.87 1.37 -10.60
N CYS A 128 -23.53 1.33 -10.48
CA CYS A 128 -22.58 2.08 -11.29
C CYS A 128 -21.26 1.31 -11.38
N ALA A 129 -20.30 1.81 -12.18
CA ALA A 129 -18.92 1.35 -12.18
C ALA A 129 -18.15 1.88 -10.95
N LEU A 130 -18.52 1.44 -9.74
CA LEU A 130 -18.02 1.98 -8.46
C LEU A 130 -16.49 2.05 -8.37
N CYS A 131 -15.77 0.99 -8.72
CA CYS A 131 -14.30 1.01 -8.68
C CYS A 131 -13.68 2.03 -9.62
N SER A 132 -14.27 2.28 -10.79
CA SER A 132 -13.80 3.33 -11.71
C SER A 132 -14.01 4.72 -11.10
N VAL A 133 -15.14 4.95 -10.43
CA VAL A 133 -15.40 6.20 -9.70
C VAL A 133 -14.39 6.37 -8.56
N ILE A 134 -14.16 5.32 -7.77
CA ILE A 134 -13.17 5.34 -6.70
C ILE A 134 -11.77 5.69 -7.23
N GLN A 135 -11.35 5.07 -8.33
CA GLN A 135 -10.05 5.34 -8.96
C GLN A 135 -9.93 6.78 -9.45
N GLN A 136 -11.00 7.37 -9.99
CA GLN A 136 -11.01 8.76 -10.46
C GLN A 136 -10.90 9.79 -9.33
N HIS A 137 -11.39 9.44 -8.13
CA HIS A 137 -11.39 10.32 -6.97
C HIS A 137 -10.23 10.07 -5.99
N ALA A 138 -9.44 9.02 -6.20
CA ALA A 138 -8.27 8.74 -5.39
C ALA A 138 -7.21 9.85 -5.53
N ASN A 139 -6.79 10.45 -4.41
CA ASN A 139 -5.76 11.48 -4.36
C ASN A 139 -4.34 10.90 -4.16
N VAL A 140 -4.26 9.58 -4.01
CA VAL A 140 -3.03 8.79 -3.96
C VAL A 140 -3.08 7.76 -5.10
N PRO A 141 -2.00 7.59 -5.89
CA PRO A 141 -1.92 6.48 -6.83
C PRO A 141 -2.16 5.17 -6.09
N LEU A 142 -3.16 4.38 -6.52
CA LEU A 142 -3.55 3.15 -5.82
C LEU A 142 -2.56 1.99 -6.00
N ARG A 143 -1.38 2.24 -6.60
CA ARG A 143 -0.30 1.29 -6.83
C ARG A 143 0.79 1.43 -5.77
N PHE A 144 0.56 0.86 -4.59
CA PHE A 144 1.46 1.00 -3.44
C PHE A 144 1.54 -0.24 -2.55
N VAL A 145 2.64 -0.30 -1.78
CA VAL A 145 2.78 -1.16 -0.61
C VAL A 145 2.76 -0.28 0.63
N ALA A 146 1.89 -0.62 1.59
CA ALA A 146 1.78 0.07 2.87
C ALA A 146 2.73 -0.56 3.90
N TYR A 147 3.44 0.32 4.60
CA TYR A 147 4.25 -0.01 5.76
C TYR A 147 3.75 0.76 6.98
N ARG A 148 3.91 0.17 8.16
CA ARG A 148 3.59 0.79 9.44
C ARG A 148 4.82 0.90 10.32
N GLN A 149 4.92 2.00 11.03
CA GLN A 149 5.90 2.24 12.07
C GLN A 149 5.18 2.58 13.38
N SER A 150 5.73 2.13 14.50
CA SER A 150 5.18 2.39 15.83
C SER A 150 6.20 3.03 16.77
N ARG A 151 5.72 3.80 17.75
CA ARG A 151 6.51 4.31 18.89
C ARG A 151 5.65 4.34 20.16
N ALA A 152 6.24 4.20 21.36
CA ALA A 152 5.42 4.22 22.58
C ALA A 152 4.97 5.62 23.00
N GLY A 153 5.66 6.67 22.55
CA GLY A 153 5.24 8.04 22.82
C GLY A 153 5.87 9.07 21.90
N PRO A 154 5.42 10.34 21.95
CA PRO A 154 5.89 11.39 21.07
C PRO A 154 7.40 11.66 21.13
N SER A 155 8.01 11.44 22.29
CA SER A 155 9.44 11.63 22.56
C SER A 155 10.27 10.38 22.38
N GLU A 156 9.65 9.21 22.17
CA GLU A 156 10.39 7.97 21.99
C GLU A 156 10.84 7.78 20.55
N ALA A 157 11.99 7.11 20.40
CA ALA A 157 12.50 6.75 19.09
C ALA A 157 11.49 5.83 18.38
N PRO A 158 11.18 6.09 17.10
CA PRO A 158 10.32 5.20 16.34
C PRO A 158 11.05 3.87 16.06
N GLY A 159 10.30 2.77 16.12
CA GLY A 159 10.81 1.46 15.71
C GLY A 159 10.96 1.33 14.19
N ASP A 160 11.17 0.12 13.70
CA ASP A 160 11.28 -0.12 12.25
C ASP A 160 9.92 -0.06 11.54
N PHE A 161 9.98 0.11 10.21
CA PHE A 161 8.82 -0.06 9.34
C PHE A 161 8.59 -1.54 9.04
N TYR A 162 7.35 -2.00 9.19
CA TYR A 162 6.91 -3.34 8.82
C TYR A 162 5.90 -3.25 7.70
N GLN A 163 6.00 -4.12 6.71
CA GLN A 163 5.03 -4.20 5.64
C GLN A 163 3.70 -4.74 6.20
N ILE A 164 2.61 -4.03 5.92
CA ILE A 164 1.26 -4.37 6.42
C ILE A 164 0.25 -4.65 5.31
N SER A 165 0.62 -4.43 4.03
CA SER A 165 -0.21 -4.79 2.88
C SER A 165 0.62 -5.53 1.82
N PRO A 166 -0.01 -6.29 0.91
CA PRO A 166 0.62 -6.63 -0.37
C PRO A 166 0.77 -5.37 -1.25
N LEU A 167 1.24 -5.55 -2.50
CA LEU A 167 1.05 -4.53 -3.52
C LEU A 167 -0.44 -4.39 -3.79
N LEU A 168 -0.98 -3.23 -3.45
CA LEU A 168 -2.32 -2.80 -3.83
C LEU A 168 -2.15 -2.00 -5.11
N ASP A 169 -2.98 -2.23 -6.12
CA ASP A 169 -2.95 -1.53 -7.42
C ASP A 169 -4.31 -0.95 -7.83
N ALA A 170 -5.39 -1.57 -7.37
CA ALA A 170 -6.76 -1.11 -7.48
C ALA A 170 -7.61 -1.70 -6.33
N PRO A 171 -8.77 -1.11 -6.02
CA PRO A 171 -9.74 -1.76 -5.15
C PRO A 171 -10.36 -2.95 -5.89
N TRP A 172 -10.56 -4.06 -5.17
CA TRP A 172 -11.25 -5.22 -5.70
C TRP A 172 -12.76 -4.99 -5.71
N CYS A 173 -13.32 -4.87 -6.92
CA CYS A 173 -14.76 -4.94 -7.14
C CYS A 173 -15.18 -6.19 -7.93
N ASP A 174 -16.29 -6.78 -7.53
CA ASP A 174 -17.00 -7.81 -8.29
C ASP A 174 -18.13 -7.15 -9.10
N LEU A 175 -18.31 -7.60 -10.36
CA LEU A 175 -19.42 -7.16 -11.21
C LEU A 175 -20.50 -8.25 -11.22
N GLU A 176 -21.67 -7.92 -10.72
CA GLU A 176 -22.84 -8.80 -10.73
C GLU A 176 -23.87 -8.26 -11.72
N VAL A 177 -24.30 -9.08 -12.68
CA VAL A 177 -25.35 -8.72 -13.64
C VAL A 177 -26.62 -9.46 -13.25
N ASN A 178 -27.70 -8.71 -13.00
CA ASN A 178 -29.01 -9.25 -12.63
C ASN A 178 -30.13 -8.69 -13.53
N ALA A 179 -31.37 -9.11 -13.28
CA ALA A 179 -32.53 -8.71 -14.08
C ALA A 179 -32.82 -7.19 -14.08
N PHE A 180 -32.23 -6.44 -13.14
CA PHE A 180 -32.42 -5.00 -12.95
C PHE A 180 -31.20 -4.17 -13.39
N GLY A 181 -30.12 -4.80 -13.86
CA GLY A 181 -28.92 -4.12 -14.37
C GLY A 181 -27.61 -4.72 -13.85
N SER A 182 -26.53 -3.94 -13.99
CA SER A 182 -25.22 -4.26 -13.43
C SER A 182 -25.05 -3.61 -12.06
N VAL A 183 -24.69 -4.41 -11.07
CA VAL A 183 -24.33 -3.97 -9.73
C VAL A 183 -22.84 -4.22 -9.54
N THR A 184 -22.10 -3.20 -9.14
CA THR A 184 -20.71 -3.35 -8.73
C THR A 184 -20.65 -3.49 -7.22
N ARG A 185 -19.91 -4.49 -6.75
CA ARG A 185 -19.72 -4.78 -5.34
C ARG A 185 -18.26 -4.52 -4.96
N LEU A 186 -17.98 -3.56 -4.07
CA LEU A 186 -16.66 -3.40 -3.45
C LEU A 186 -16.48 -4.52 -2.40
N ASN A 187 -15.49 -5.37 -2.62
CA ASN A 187 -15.22 -6.58 -1.84
C ASN A 187 -13.74 -6.66 -1.48
N ASP A 188 -13.18 -5.53 -1.05
CA ASP A 188 -11.75 -5.41 -0.81
C ASP A 188 -11.42 -5.46 0.70
N PRO A 189 -10.44 -6.26 1.13
CA PRO A 189 -10.04 -6.30 2.53
C PRO A 189 -9.26 -5.05 2.97
N TRP A 190 -8.54 -4.37 2.09
CA TRP A 190 -7.69 -3.23 2.41
C TRP A 190 -8.38 -1.90 2.19
N PHE A 191 -9.40 -1.84 1.33
CA PHE A 191 -10.12 -0.62 1.04
C PHE A 191 -11.55 -0.63 1.60
N SER A 192 -11.89 0.43 2.32
CA SER A 192 -13.24 0.65 2.83
C SER A 192 -13.81 1.95 2.27
N LEU A 193 -15.08 1.92 1.86
CA LEU A 193 -15.84 3.12 1.56
C LEU A 193 -16.56 3.55 2.84
N VAL A 194 -16.42 4.82 3.22
CA VAL A 194 -17.15 5.39 4.37
C VAL A 194 -17.82 6.67 3.95
N ASN A 195 -18.95 6.99 4.57
CA ASN A 195 -19.58 8.28 4.42
C ASN A 195 -19.10 9.19 5.53
N VAL A 196 -18.36 10.24 5.20
CA VAL A 196 -17.75 11.11 6.21
C VAL A 196 -18.39 12.47 6.18
N ALA A 197 -18.96 12.89 7.32
CA ALA A 197 -19.42 14.25 7.51
C ALA A 197 -18.28 15.11 8.08
N THR A 198 -17.90 16.16 7.36
CA THR A 198 -16.88 17.14 7.78
C THR A 198 -17.55 18.43 8.27
N GLY A 199 -18.00 18.46 9.53
CA GLY A 199 -18.57 19.67 10.13
C GLY A 199 -19.79 20.22 9.38
N ASN A 200 -19.62 21.35 8.66
CA ASN A 200 -20.67 22.01 7.88
C ASN A 200 -20.72 21.58 6.40
N GLU A 201 -19.79 20.74 5.95
CA GLU A 201 -19.79 20.24 4.58
C GLU A 201 -20.80 19.08 4.44
N TRP A 202 -21.33 18.94 3.22
CA TRP A 202 -22.21 17.81 2.93
C TRP A 202 -21.43 16.50 3.05
N PRO A 203 -21.99 15.47 3.69
CA PRO A 203 -21.36 14.17 3.80
C PRO A 203 -21.07 13.61 2.41
N GLY A 204 -19.82 13.18 2.22
CA GLY A 204 -19.34 12.59 0.98
C GLY A 204 -18.68 11.25 1.23
N TYR A 205 -18.77 10.37 0.24
CA TYR A 205 -18.10 9.07 0.33
C TYR A 205 -16.60 9.25 0.17
N ARG A 206 -15.82 8.56 1.00
CA ARG A 206 -14.37 8.60 0.98
C ARG A 206 -13.80 7.19 0.99
N LEU A 207 -12.74 6.98 0.22
CA LEU A 207 -11.97 5.75 0.21
C LEU A 207 -10.94 5.80 1.34
N LEU A 208 -10.89 4.74 2.15
CA LEU A 208 -9.89 4.53 3.18
C LEU A 208 -9.05 3.30 2.85
N PHE A 209 -7.75 3.36 3.14
CA PHE A 209 -6.96 2.19 3.45
C PHE A 209 -7.19 1.80 4.91
N THR A 210 -7.42 0.53 5.18
CA THR A 210 -7.69 -0.03 6.51
C THR A 210 -6.54 -0.94 6.94
N ASP A 211 -5.83 -0.59 8.01
CA ASP A 211 -4.74 -1.42 8.55
C ASP A 211 -5.30 -2.60 9.36
N ARG A 212 -5.42 -3.76 8.71
CA ARG A 212 -5.87 -5.00 9.37
C ARG A 212 -4.75 -5.77 10.07
N PHE A 213 -3.51 -5.29 10.05
CA PHE A 213 -2.41 -6.03 10.65
C PHE A 213 -2.42 -5.83 12.18
N PRO A 214 -2.29 -6.90 13.00
CA PRO A 214 -2.34 -6.78 14.46
C PRO A 214 -1.37 -5.74 14.99
N PHE A 215 -1.80 -4.95 15.98
CA PHE A 215 -0.96 -3.95 16.63
C PHE A 215 -1.26 -3.83 18.12
N ARG A 216 -0.47 -2.98 18.78
CA ARG A 216 -0.65 -2.67 20.19
C ARG A 216 -1.33 -1.32 20.33
N ASP A 217 -2.45 -1.30 21.05
CA ASP A 217 -3.22 -0.12 21.43
C ASP A 217 -2.42 0.92 22.25
N ASP A 218 -1.32 0.51 22.89
CA ASP A 218 -0.42 1.39 23.63
C ASP A 218 0.62 2.14 22.75
N ARG A 219 0.52 2.09 21.42
CA ARG A 219 1.52 2.68 20.50
C ARG A 219 0.93 3.70 19.57
N GLN A 220 1.66 4.80 19.38
CA GLN A 220 1.41 5.69 18.24
C GLN A 220 1.83 5.01 16.94
N LEU A 221 1.02 5.19 15.89
CA LEU A 221 1.23 4.59 14.58
C LEU A 221 1.48 5.67 13.52
N ARG A 222 2.26 5.32 12.51
CA ARG A 222 2.46 6.12 11.29
C ARG A 222 2.61 5.19 10.10
N TYR A 223 2.13 5.62 8.94
CA TYR A 223 2.15 4.85 7.71
C TYR A 223 3.16 5.44 6.70
N LYS A 224 3.77 4.55 5.92
CA LYS A 224 4.56 4.89 4.73
C LYS A 224 4.00 4.11 3.55
N PHE A 225 3.59 4.79 2.50
CA PHE A 225 3.22 4.16 1.24
C PHE A 225 4.39 4.28 0.28
N VAL A 226 4.89 3.14 -0.18
CA VAL A 226 5.87 3.08 -1.28
C VAL A 226 5.10 2.92 -2.57
N LEU A 227 5.22 3.90 -3.46
CA LEU A 227 4.45 4.01 -4.69
C LEU A 227 5.22 3.37 -5.85
N PHE A 228 4.50 2.69 -6.73
CA PHE A 228 5.06 2.01 -7.89
C PHE A 228 4.49 2.58 -9.19
N ASP A 229 5.33 2.66 -10.22
CA ASP A 229 4.90 3.05 -11.57
C ASP A 229 4.28 1.86 -12.35
N GLU A 230 4.03 2.02 -13.64
CA GLU A 230 3.44 0.98 -14.50
C GLU A 230 4.40 -0.17 -14.81
N ARG A 231 5.69 0.03 -14.56
CA ARG A 231 6.75 -0.96 -14.77
C ARG A 231 7.08 -1.73 -13.49
N GLY A 232 6.45 -1.38 -12.38
CA GLY A 232 6.75 -1.94 -11.07
C GLY A 232 8.03 -1.35 -10.43
N GLU A 233 8.51 -0.22 -10.94
CA GLU A 233 9.63 0.51 -10.33
C GLU A 233 9.11 1.44 -9.22
N ILE A 234 9.94 1.68 -8.21
CA ILE A 234 9.58 2.59 -7.12
C ILE A 234 9.57 4.03 -7.66
N ALA A 235 8.38 4.62 -7.73
CA ALA A 235 8.18 5.98 -8.20
C ALA A 235 8.37 7.03 -7.09
N GLY A 236 8.15 6.66 -5.84
CA GLY A 236 8.17 7.60 -4.72
C GLY A 236 7.68 6.99 -3.43
N HIS A 237 7.54 7.84 -2.40
CA HIS A 237 6.88 7.43 -1.18
C HIS A 237 6.11 8.58 -0.53
N ARG A 238 5.09 8.25 0.25
CA ARG A 238 4.35 9.22 1.09
C ARG A 238 4.33 8.74 2.53
N LEU A 239 4.38 9.68 3.47
CA LEU A 239 4.35 9.41 4.91
C LEU A 239 3.11 10.04 5.52
N SER A 240 2.49 9.38 6.50
CA SER A 240 1.38 9.97 7.24
C SER A 240 1.82 10.82 8.44
N ASN A 241 0.88 11.55 9.03
CA ASN A 241 1.00 12.01 10.42
C ASN A 241 1.04 10.80 11.39
N TRP A 242 1.51 11.04 12.62
CA TRP A 242 1.35 10.08 13.71
C TRP A 242 -0.10 10.11 14.20
N ILE A 243 -0.63 8.94 14.52
CA ILE A 243 -1.94 8.76 15.17
C ILE A 243 -1.76 8.02 16.48
N THR A 244 -2.61 8.31 17.46
CA THR A 244 -2.62 7.65 18.76
C THR A 244 -3.95 6.88 18.87
N PRO A 245 -3.92 5.60 19.25
CA PRO A 245 -5.12 4.89 19.70
C PRO A 245 -5.81 5.69 20.83
N GLN A 246 -7.14 5.69 20.85
CA GLN A 246 -7.94 6.45 21.83
C GLN A 246 -8.83 5.53 22.65
#